data_AF-A0A959KDG5-F1
#
_entry.id   AF-A0A959KDG5-F1
#
_cell.length_a   1.000
_cell.length_b   1.000
_cell.length_c   1.000
_cell.angle_alpha   90.00
_cell.angle_beta   90.00
_cell.angle_gamma   90.00
#
_symmetry.space_group_name_H-M   'P 1'
#
loop_
_entity.id
_entity.type
_entity.pdbx_description
1 polymer ?
#
loop_
_entity_poly.entity_id
_entity_poly.type
_entity_poly.pdbx_seq_one_letter_code
_entity_poly.pdbx_strand_id
1 'polypeptide(L)'
;QALTGMAGVANIGTARNWTGNLFGQADWYAFGRLAWDPYLSADTIFREWAEMAFTHAPAALDAIVWMLSGSYETCVRYMTPLGLHHIMAAGHHYGPGPWVDNMSRADWNSTYYHRADEQGLGFNRSESGSGALLQYAPGFRQQYADMDKCPEQYLLWFHHVPWNHRMHSGQTLWEELCWQYHQGAS
;
A
#
# COMPACT_ATOMS: atom_id res chain seq x y z
N GLN A 1 -12.61 18.96 26.75
CA GLN A 1 -11.87 17.80 26.21
C GLN A 1 -12.39 17.55 24.80
N ALA A 2 -11.51 17.40 23.81
CA ALA A 2 -11.96 17.05 22.46
C ALA A 2 -12.29 15.55 22.41
N LEU A 3 -13.38 15.17 21.73
CA LEU A 3 -13.68 13.78 21.45
C LEU A 3 -12.75 13.29 20.33
N THR A 4 -12.09 12.16 20.54
CA THR A 4 -11.17 11.53 19.59
C THR A 4 -11.54 10.05 19.44
N GLY A 5 -11.26 9.44 18.29
CA GLY A 5 -11.52 8.02 18.07
C GLY A 5 -11.01 7.49 16.73
N MET A 6 -11.11 6.18 16.56
CA MET A 6 -10.77 5.43 15.35
C MET A 6 -11.94 4.51 14.98
N ALA A 7 -12.24 4.34 13.69
CA ALA A 7 -13.29 3.45 13.20
C ALA A 7 -12.71 2.46 12.19
N GLY A 8 -13.16 1.20 12.26
CA GLY A 8 -12.69 0.11 11.42
C GLY A 8 -13.87 -0.59 10.74
N VAL A 9 -13.75 -0.84 9.44
CA VAL A 9 -14.77 -1.57 8.67
C VAL A 9 -14.55 -3.06 8.87
N ALA A 10 -15.43 -3.70 9.66
CA ALA A 10 -15.18 -5.03 10.21
C ALA A 10 -15.07 -6.16 9.17
N ASN A 11 -15.77 -6.06 8.03
CA ASN A 11 -15.82 -7.07 6.96
C ASN A 11 -16.07 -8.54 7.43
N ILE A 12 -16.64 -8.74 8.62
CA ILE A 12 -17.04 -10.06 9.13
C ILE A 12 -18.40 -10.49 8.57
N GLY A 13 -18.63 -11.80 8.57
CA GLY A 13 -19.91 -12.40 8.18
C GLY A 13 -20.23 -13.69 8.93
N THR A 14 -21.14 -14.48 8.36
CA THR A 14 -21.61 -15.75 8.92
C THR A 14 -20.65 -16.93 8.70
N ALA A 15 -19.49 -16.68 8.08
CA ALA A 15 -18.44 -17.69 7.97
C ALA A 15 -18.07 -18.20 9.36
N ARG A 16 -17.76 -19.50 9.49
CA ARG A 16 -17.48 -20.11 10.81
C ARG A 16 -16.33 -19.44 11.57
N ASN A 17 -15.37 -18.88 10.84
CA ASN A 17 -14.23 -18.13 11.38
C ASN A 17 -14.44 -16.60 11.33
N TRP A 18 -15.65 -16.12 11.01
CA TRP A 18 -16.06 -14.73 10.87
C TRP A 18 -15.47 -13.97 9.67
N THR A 19 -14.17 -14.10 9.42
CA THR A 19 -13.41 -13.27 8.47
C THR A 19 -13.25 -13.89 7.09
N GLY A 20 -13.70 -15.14 6.87
CA GLY A 20 -13.45 -15.89 5.64
C GLY A 20 -12.00 -16.34 5.52
N ASN A 21 -11.05 -15.41 5.39
CA ASN A 21 -9.62 -15.67 5.54
C ASN A 21 -9.26 -15.74 7.03
N LEU A 22 -8.65 -16.86 7.47
CA LEU A 22 -8.26 -17.06 8.87
C LEU A 22 -7.34 -15.94 9.40
N PHE A 23 -6.39 -15.46 8.59
CA PHE A 23 -5.48 -14.38 8.97
C PHE A 23 -6.14 -13.00 8.96
N GLY A 24 -7.33 -12.85 8.36
CA GLY A 24 -8.12 -11.61 8.49
C GLY A 24 -8.54 -11.31 9.93
N GLN A 25 -8.47 -12.29 10.83
CA GLN A 25 -8.67 -12.07 12.27
C GLN A 25 -7.52 -11.27 12.89
N ALA A 26 -6.31 -11.38 12.35
CA ALA A 26 -5.15 -10.62 12.82
C ALA A 26 -5.35 -9.12 12.55
N ASP A 27 -5.91 -8.74 11.39
CA ASP A 27 -6.24 -7.35 11.07
C ASP A 27 -7.31 -6.78 12.02
N TRP A 28 -8.35 -7.57 12.31
CA TRP A 28 -9.39 -7.15 13.23
C TRP A 28 -8.86 -7.00 14.66
N TYR A 29 -8.00 -7.91 15.10
CA TYR A 29 -7.30 -7.81 16.38
C TYR A 29 -6.40 -6.56 16.41
N ALA A 30 -5.59 -6.36 15.37
CA ALA A 30 -4.68 -5.22 15.26
C ALA A 30 -5.41 -3.87 15.32
N PHE A 31 -6.55 -3.75 14.62
CA PHE A 31 -7.38 -2.56 14.70
C PHE A 31 -7.79 -2.25 16.15
N GLY A 32 -8.26 -3.25 16.90
CA GLY A 32 -8.65 -3.08 18.30
C GLY A 32 -7.48 -2.66 19.20
N ARG A 33 -6.30 -3.26 19.00
CA ARG A 33 -5.07 -2.91 19.74
C ARG A 33 -4.62 -1.49 19.44
N LEU A 34 -4.60 -1.08 18.18
CA LEU A 34 -4.20 0.28 17.77
C LEU A 34 -5.23 1.36 18.12
N ALA A 35 -6.52 1.02 18.18
CA ALA A 35 -7.54 1.92 18.69
C ALA A 35 -7.38 2.18 20.20
N TRP A 36 -6.79 1.23 20.94
CA TRP A 36 -6.47 1.37 22.36
C TRP A 36 -5.14 2.11 22.58
N ASP A 37 -4.08 1.69 21.88
CA ASP A 37 -2.77 2.32 21.91
C ASP A 37 -2.18 2.38 20.49
N PRO A 38 -2.18 3.56 19.83
CA PRO A 38 -1.72 3.71 18.45
C PRO A 38 -0.20 3.63 18.29
N TYR A 39 0.55 3.49 19.40
CA TYR A 39 2.02 3.42 19.38
C TYR A 39 2.54 1.98 19.48
N LEU A 40 1.66 0.99 19.55
CA LEU A 40 2.05 -0.42 19.53
C LEU A 40 2.70 -0.80 18.20
N SER A 41 3.71 -1.67 18.27
CA SER A 41 4.34 -2.23 17.08
C SER A 41 3.51 -3.36 16.48
N ALA A 42 3.58 -3.51 15.16
CA ALA A 42 2.92 -4.61 14.46
C ALA A 42 3.43 -5.99 14.95
N ASP A 43 4.73 -6.13 15.21
CA ASP A 43 5.33 -7.38 15.73
C ASP A 43 4.70 -7.79 17.07
N THR A 44 4.56 -6.85 18.00
CA THR A 44 3.90 -7.08 19.29
C THR A 44 2.48 -7.59 19.10
N ILE A 45 1.70 -6.91 18.25
CA ILE A 45 0.29 -7.25 18.00
C ILE A 45 0.17 -8.63 17.33
N PHE A 46 0.99 -8.91 16.31
CA PHE A 46 0.96 -10.18 15.59
C PHE A 46 1.39 -11.35 16.47
N ARG A 47 2.38 -11.14 17.35
CA ARG A 47 2.80 -12.15 18.31
C ARG A 47 1.71 -12.45 19.34
N GLU A 48 1.10 -11.42 19.93
CA GLU A 48 -0.04 -11.58 20.85
C GLU A 48 -1.18 -12.38 20.20
N TRP A 49 -1.56 -12.01 18.98
CA TRP A 49 -2.63 -12.70 18.25
C TRP A 49 -2.26 -14.16 17.92
N ALA A 50 -1.06 -14.42 17.42
CA ALA A 50 -0.64 -15.75 17.02
C ALA A 50 -0.50 -16.72 18.21
N GLU A 51 -0.07 -16.22 19.39
CA GLU A 51 -0.07 -16.99 20.64
C GLU A 51 -1.49 -17.42 21.05
N MET A 52 -2.45 -16.49 20.97
CA MET A 52 -3.85 -16.76 21.31
C MET A 52 -4.54 -17.67 20.29
N ALA A 53 -4.20 -17.55 19.00
CA ALA A 53 -4.91 -18.21 17.91
C ALA A 53 -4.33 -19.59 17.55
N PHE A 54 -3.02 -19.80 17.73
CA PHE A 54 -2.34 -20.98 17.21
C PHE A 54 -1.47 -21.70 18.24
N THR A 55 -0.43 -21.05 18.76
CA THR A 55 0.62 -21.76 19.51
C THR A 55 1.55 -20.85 20.30
N HIS A 56 2.09 -21.37 21.40
CA HIS A 56 3.19 -20.77 22.15
C HIS A 56 4.56 -21.39 21.79
N ALA A 57 4.63 -22.34 20.85
CA ALA A 57 5.89 -22.96 20.44
C ALA A 57 6.75 -21.94 19.65
N PRO A 58 7.96 -21.56 20.13
CA PRO A 58 8.69 -20.41 19.60
C PRO A 58 8.93 -20.44 18.08
N ALA A 59 9.39 -21.58 17.55
CA ALA A 59 9.70 -21.70 16.12
C ALA A 59 8.47 -21.51 15.21
N ALA A 60 7.31 -22.02 15.63
CA ALA A 60 6.08 -21.88 14.86
C ALA A 60 5.49 -20.47 14.99
N LEU A 61 5.58 -19.89 16.18
CA LEU A 61 5.16 -18.51 16.44
C LEU A 61 5.96 -17.51 15.59
N ASP A 62 7.28 -17.64 15.58
CA ASP A 62 8.16 -16.74 14.81
C ASP A 62 7.89 -16.85 13.30
N ALA A 63 7.60 -18.05 12.79
CA ALA A 63 7.23 -18.25 11.38
C ALA A 63 5.90 -17.55 11.01
N ILE A 64 4.90 -17.62 11.89
CA ILE A 64 3.61 -16.94 11.69
C ILE A 64 3.79 -15.42 11.71
N VAL A 65 4.53 -14.89 12.69
CA VAL A 65 4.78 -13.45 12.83
C VAL A 65 5.59 -12.92 11.64
N TRP A 66 6.60 -13.67 11.17
CA TRP A 66 7.35 -13.32 9.97
C TRP A 66 6.45 -13.21 8.74
N MET A 67 5.57 -14.20 8.52
CA MET A 67 4.62 -14.19 7.40
C MET A 67 3.66 -13.00 7.47
N LEU A 68 3.07 -12.73 8.64
CA LEU A 68 2.16 -11.59 8.85
C LEU A 68 2.86 -10.26 8.57
N SER A 69 4.07 -10.09 9.09
CA SER A 69 4.85 -8.85 8.97
C SER A 69 5.26 -8.56 7.52
N GLY A 70 5.51 -9.59 6.70
CA GLY A 70 5.83 -9.43 5.28
C GLY A 70 4.62 -9.27 4.37
N SER A 71 3.45 -9.77 4.76
CA SER A 71 2.30 -9.96 3.87
C SER A 71 1.78 -8.68 3.21
N TYR A 72 1.75 -7.57 3.94
CA TYR A 72 1.34 -6.27 3.41
C TYR A 72 2.26 -5.80 2.28
N GLU A 73 3.57 -5.84 2.51
CA GLU A 73 4.55 -5.37 1.53
C GLU A 73 4.60 -6.31 0.31
N THR A 74 4.44 -7.62 0.51
CA THR A 74 4.26 -8.58 -0.60
C THR A 74 3.08 -8.17 -1.48
N CYS A 75 1.94 -7.82 -0.87
CA CYS A 75 0.75 -7.33 -1.56
C CYS A 75 1.00 -6.03 -2.34
N VAL A 76 1.64 -5.05 -1.70
CA VAL A 76 2.03 -3.80 -2.37
C VAL A 76 2.90 -4.09 -3.59
N ARG A 77 3.88 -4.99 -3.47
CA ARG A 77 4.82 -5.33 -4.56
C ARG A 77 4.14 -5.93 -5.78
N TYR A 78 3.26 -6.91 -5.60
CA TYR A 78 2.59 -7.54 -6.75
C TYR A 78 1.35 -6.78 -7.24
N MET A 79 0.84 -5.80 -6.47
CA MET A 79 -0.32 -5.01 -6.87
C MET A 79 0.04 -3.61 -7.36
N THR A 80 0.71 -2.80 -6.54
CA THR A 80 0.83 -1.35 -6.71
C THR A 80 2.12 -0.79 -6.08
N PRO A 81 3.32 -1.19 -6.56
CA PRO A 81 4.58 -0.71 -5.99
C PRO A 81 4.89 0.75 -6.38
N LEU A 82 5.89 1.35 -5.74
CA LEU A 82 6.48 2.66 -6.08
C LEU A 82 5.49 3.86 -6.03
N GLY A 83 4.36 3.70 -5.34
CA GLY A 83 3.31 4.72 -5.25
C GLY A 83 2.24 4.62 -6.35
N LEU A 84 2.26 3.57 -7.17
CA LEU A 84 1.10 3.22 -7.98
C LEU A 84 -0.12 3.01 -7.08
N HIS A 85 -1.29 3.23 -7.65
CA HIS A 85 -2.55 2.92 -6.99
C HIS A 85 -3.66 2.77 -8.02
N HIS A 86 -4.76 2.14 -7.60
CA HIS A 86 -5.98 2.05 -8.40
C HIS A 86 -5.78 1.36 -9.76
N ILE A 87 -5.06 0.24 -9.80
CA ILE A 87 -4.88 -0.59 -11.02
C ILE A 87 -5.57 -1.95 -10.89
N MET A 88 -6.73 -1.97 -10.24
CA MET A 88 -7.57 -3.16 -10.08
C MET A 88 -8.71 -3.15 -11.11
N ALA A 89 -9.22 -4.34 -11.43
CA ALA A 89 -10.36 -4.53 -12.32
C ALA A 89 -11.61 -3.82 -11.77
N ALA A 90 -12.29 -3.07 -12.63
CA ALA A 90 -13.43 -2.26 -12.27
C ALA A 90 -14.60 -3.09 -11.70
N GLY A 91 -15.29 -2.52 -10.71
CA GLY A 91 -16.50 -3.09 -10.11
C GLY A 91 -16.24 -4.10 -9.00
N HIS A 92 -15.28 -5.02 -9.15
CA HIS A 92 -15.04 -6.09 -8.17
C HIS A 92 -13.67 -6.03 -7.47
N HIS A 93 -12.68 -5.32 -8.02
CA HIS A 93 -11.38 -5.03 -7.41
C HIS A 93 -10.50 -6.24 -7.02
N TYR A 94 -10.86 -7.46 -7.45
CA TYR A 94 -10.15 -8.70 -7.07
C TYR A 94 -8.89 -9.00 -7.91
N GLY A 95 -8.87 -8.57 -9.18
CA GLY A 95 -7.77 -8.83 -10.11
C GLY A 95 -7.18 -7.54 -10.68
N PRO A 96 -6.10 -7.63 -11.48
CA PRO A 96 -5.49 -6.47 -12.11
C PRO A 96 -6.43 -5.86 -13.15
N GLY A 97 -6.37 -4.54 -13.28
CA GLY A 97 -7.03 -3.76 -14.31
C GLY A 97 -6.28 -2.46 -14.62
N PRO A 98 -4.96 -2.47 -14.88
CA PRO A 98 -4.23 -1.25 -15.23
C PRO A 98 -4.74 -0.61 -16.53
N TRP A 99 -5.37 -1.39 -17.43
CA TRP A 99 -5.92 -0.91 -18.71
C TRP A 99 -7.29 -0.24 -18.62
N VAL A 100 -7.93 -0.17 -17.44
CA VAL A 100 -9.29 0.39 -17.32
C VAL A 100 -9.29 1.89 -17.62
N ASP A 101 -10.00 2.30 -18.67
CA ASP A 101 -10.08 3.67 -19.18
C ASP A 101 -11.49 4.14 -19.61
N ASN A 102 -12.50 3.29 -19.44
CA ASN A 102 -13.84 3.45 -20.03
C ASN A 102 -14.99 3.65 -19.03
N MET A 103 -14.67 3.93 -17.76
CA MET A 103 -15.67 4.21 -16.73
C MET A 103 -16.33 5.58 -16.93
N SER A 104 -17.53 5.75 -16.37
CA SER A 104 -18.33 6.98 -16.51
C SER A 104 -17.68 8.24 -15.92
N ARG A 105 -16.72 8.06 -15.01
CA ARG A 105 -15.90 9.13 -14.44
C ARG A 105 -14.43 8.81 -14.62
N ALA A 106 -13.65 9.83 -15.00
CA ALA A 106 -12.22 9.68 -15.19
C ALA A 106 -11.51 9.19 -13.92
N ASP A 107 -11.92 9.66 -12.74
CA ASP A 107 -11.34 9.23 -11.45
C ASP A 107 -11.75 7.82 -11.01
N TRP A 108 -12.53 7.09 -11.82
CA TRP A 108 -12.78 5.66 -11.66
C TRP A 108 -11.92 4.80 -12.60
N ASN A 109 -11.15 5.42 -13.50
CA ASN A 109 -10.26 4.73 -14.42
C ASN A 109 -8.86 4.56 -13.82
N SER A 110 -8.24 3.42 -14.06
CA SER A 110 -6.85 3.17 -13.67
C SER A 110 -5.88 4.09 -14.40
N THR A 111 -6.11 4.31 -15.70
CA THR A 111 -5.29 5.17 -16.57
C THR A 111 -5.24 6.62 -16.13
N TYR A 112 -6.28 7.10 -15.44
CA TYR A 112 -6.29 8.44 -14.83
C TYR A 112 -5.21 8.61 -13.76
N TYR A 113 -4.94 7.56 -12.99
CA TYR A 113 -4.01 7.58 -11.87
C TYR A 113 -2.57 7.35 -12.32
N HIS A 114 -2.31 6.26 -13.03
CA HIS A 114 -0.93 5.90 -13.36
C HIS A 114 -0.35 6.69 -14.54
N ARG A 115 -1.19 7.25 -15.44
CA ARG A 115 -0.77 8.09 -16.58
C ARG A 115 0.45 7.57 -17.34
N ALA A 116 0.48 6.26 -17.60
CA ALA A 116 1.56 5.65 -18.35
C ALA A 116 1.52 6.14 -19.79
N ASP A 117 2.66 6.56 -20.32
CA ASP A 117 2.83 6.97 -21.71
C ASP A 117 4.24 6.58 -22.21
N GLU A 118 4.59 7.00 -23.43
CA GLU A 118 5.91 6.71 -24.02
C GLU A 118 7.08 7.33 -23.24
N GLN A 119 6.83 8.38 -22.45
CA GLN A 119 7.86 9.11 -21.72
C GLN A 119 8.05 8.57 -20.30
N GLY A 120 6.97 8.17 -19.63
CA GLY A 120 7.05 7.79 -18.22
C GLY A 120 5.77 7.26 -17.59
N LEU A 121 5.76 7.30 -16.26
CA LEU A 121 4.72 6.76 -15.38
C LEU A 121 4.53 7.64 -14.14
N GLY A 122 3.30 7.71 -13.64
CA GLY A 122 2.95 8.37 -12.37
C GLY A 122 2.18 9.67 -12.56
N PHE A 123 1.81 10.34 -11.47
CA PHE A 123 0.97 11.54 -11.51
C PHE A 123 1.73 12.73 -10.93
N ASN A 124 1.96 13.77 -11.76
CA ASN A 124 2.53 15.02 -11.26
C ASN A 124 1.54 15.76 -10.33
N ARG A 125 1.77 15.64 -9.03
CA ARG A 125 1.00 16.31 -7.95
C ARG A 125 1.81 17.43 -7.26
N SER A 126 2.96 17.79 -7.82
CA SER A 126 3.73 18.97 -7.45
C SER A 126 3.02 20.27 -7.83
N GLU A 127 3.64 21.41 -7.52
CA GLU A 127 3.12 22.74 -7.88
C GLU A 127 2.97 22.94 -9.39
N SER A 128 3.80 22.28 -10.22
CA SER A 128 3.69 22.36 -11.67
C SER A 128 2.63 21.41 -12.26
N GLY A 129 1.99 20.60 -11.41
CA GLY A 129 0.98 19.61 -11.77
C GLY A 129 -0.38 19.97 -11.17
N SER A 130 -1.00 19.04 -10.43
CA SER A 130 -2.28 19.30 -9.75
C SER A 130 -2.17 20.18 -8.49
N GLY A 131 -0.96 20.41 -7.96
CA GLY A 131 -0.75 21.17 -6.74
C GLY A 131 -1.20 20.46 -5.46
N ALA A 132 -1.51 19.16 -5.47
CA ALA A 132 -1.99 18.46 -4.28
C ALA A 132 -0.97 18.46 -3.13
N LEU A 133 0.33 18.52 -3.44
CA LEU A 133 1.39 18.71 -2.43
C LEU A 133 1.23 20.01 -1.61
N LEU A 134 0.53 21.01 -2.14
CA LEU A 134 0.26 22.28 -1.45
C LEU A 134 -0.73 22.13 -0.29
N GLN A 135 -1.41 20.98 -0.17
CA GLN A 135 -2.28 20.67 0.95
C GLN A 135 -1.49 20.19 2.19
N TYR A 136 -0.24 19.75 2.00
CA TYR A 136 0.60 19.26 3.08
C TYR A 136 1.40 20.39 3.75
N ALA A 137 1.81 20.12 4.99
CA ALA A 137 2.70 20.99 5.76
C ALA A 137 4.05 21.21 5.04
N PRO A 138 4.72 22.36 5.24
CA PRO A 138 5.89 22.74 4.45
C PRO A 138 7.04 21.71 4.42
N GLY A 139 7.35 21.08 5.55
CA GLY A 139 8.43 20.08 5.62
C GLY A 139 8.16 18.85 4.75
N PHE A 140 6.94 18.33 4.80
CA PHE A 140 6.51 17.22 3.95
C PHE A 140 6.51 17.65 2.47
N ARG A 141 5.92 18.81 2.18
CA ARG A 141 5.88 19.35 0.82
C ARG A 141 7.27 19.44 0.21
N GLN A 142 8.25 19.98 0.94
CA GLN A 142 9.60 20.20 0.43
C GLN A 142 10.29 18.87 0.09
N GLN A 143 10.18 17.87 0.95
CA GLN A 143 10.81 16.57 0.70
C GLN A 143 10.16 15.86 -0.50
N TYR A 144 8.83 15.85 -0.57
CA TYR A 144 8.10 15.07 -1.57
C TYR A 144 7.99 15.78 -2.93
N ALA A 145 8.19 17.11 -2.99
CA ALA A 145 8.25 17.85 -4.25
C ALA A 145 9.57 17.66 -5.01
N ASP A 146 10.62 17.19 -4.34
CA ASP A 146 11.91 16.88 -4.95
C ASP A 146 11.94 15.39 -5.32
N MET A 147 11.99 15.08 -6.62
CA MET A 147 11.95 13.71 -7.12
C MET A 147 13.08 12.83 -6.56
N ASP A 148 14.26 13.40 -6.32
CA ASP A 148 15.43 12.65 -5.82
C ASP A 148 15.39 12.45 -4.29
N LYS A 149 14.53 13.19 -3.57
CA LYS A 149 14.35 13.07 -2.11
C LYS A 149 13.03 12.42 -1.71
N CYS A 150 12.09 12.32 -2.65
CA CYS A 150 10.81 11.66 -2.44
C CYS A 150 11.06 10.17 -2.16
N PRO A 151 10.54 9.59 -1.06
CA PRO A 151 10.67 8.17 -0.82
C PRO A 151 10.04 7.36 -1.98
N GLU A 152 10.76 6.37 -2.51
CA GLU A 152 10.37 5.66 -3.74
C GLU A 152 8.98 5.02 -3.66
N GLN A 153 8.59 4.54 -2.48
CA GLN A 153 7.26 3.98 -2.22
C GLN A 153 6.10 4.96 -2.45
N TYR A 154 6.39 6.26 -2.61
CA TYR A 154 5.42 7.31 -2.92
C TYR A 154 5.73 8.06 -4.21
N LEU A 155 6.80 7.70 -4.92
CA LEU A 155 7.35 8.49 -6.03
C LEU A 155 6.31 8.73 -7.13
N LEU A 156 5.66 7.67 -7.61
CA LEU A 156 4.67 7.73 -8.69
C LEU A 156 3.33 8.36 -8.24
N TRP A 157 3.13 8.52 -6.93
CA TRP A 157 2.01 9.30 -6.41
C TRP A 157 2.25 10.80 -6.59
N PHE A 158 3.48 11.28 -6.46
CA PHE A 158 3.77 12.72 -6.51
C PHE A 158 4.34 13.20 -7.84
N HIS A 159 4.93 12.29 -8.62
CA HIS A 159 5.68 12.62 -9.84
C HIS A 159 5.21 11.77 -11.02
N HIS A 160 5.25 12.37 -12.21
CA HIS A 160 5.32 11.61 -13.47
C HIS A 160 6.79 11.49 -13.83
N VAL A 161 7.31 10.27 -13.83
CA VAL A 161 8.74 9.95 -13.80
C VAL A 161 9.13 9.32 -15.14
N PRO A 162 10.19 9.81 -15.80
CA PRO A 162 10.69 9.21 -17.03
C PRO A 162 11.10 7.74 -16.84
N TRP A 163 10.86 6.90 -17.84
CA TRP A 163 11.20 5.47 -17.77
C TRP A 163 12.68 5.19 -17.48
N ASN A 164 13.58 6.09 -17.90
CA ASN A 164 15.03 5.99 -17.72
C ASN A 164 15.55 6.66 -16.44
N HIS A 165 14.68 7.23 -15.60
CA HIS A 165 15.07 7.78 -14.30
C HIS A 165 15.75 6.69 -13.46
N ARG A 166 16.84 7.06 -12.77
CA ARG A 166 17.63 6.12 -11.96
C ARG A 166 17.10 6.10 -10.54
N MET A 167 16.60 4.94 -10.14
CA MET A 167 16.16 4.65 -8.79
C MET A 167 17.37 4.54 -7.85
N HIS A 168 17.15 4.51 -6.53
CA HIS A 168 18.19 4.36 -5.51
C HIS A 168 18.98 3.05 -5.67
N SER A 169 18.34 2.02 -6.24
CA SER A 169 19.00 0.75 -6.59
C SER A 169 20.00 0.87 -7.74
N GLY A 170 19.99 1.99 -8.48
CA GLY A 170 20.74 2.20 -9.73
C GLY A 170 20.02 1.69 -10.98
N GLN A 171 18.93 0.93 -10.81
CA GLN A 171 18.07 0.49 -11.91
C GLN A 171 17.30 1.67 -12.50
N THR A 172 16.87 1.54 -13.75
CA THR A 172 15.87 2.44 -14.32
C THR A 172 14.52 2.22 -13.64
N LEU A 173 13.61 3.19 -13.72
CA LEU A 173 12.23 3.05 -13.25
C LEU A 173 11.56 1.79 -13.81
N TRP A 174 11.76 1.51 -15.10
CA TRP A 174 11.20 0.30 -15.74
C TRP A 174 11.74 -0.99 -15.12
N GLU A 175 13.05 -1.10 -14.96
CA GLU A 175 13.70 -2.28 -14.38
C GLU A 175 13.27 -2.48 -12.92
N GLU A 176 13.22 -1.41 -12.13
CA GLU A 176 12.77 -1.45 -10.74
C GLU A 176 11.30 -1.87 -10.64
N LEU A 177 10.42 -1.34 -11.50
CA LEU A 177 9.01 -1.74 -11.55
C LEU A 177 8.86 -3.24 -11.82
N CYS A 178 9.55 -3.77 -12.83
CA CYS A 178 9.55 -5.19 -13.13
C CYS A 178 10.09 -6.03 -11.97
N TRP A 179 11.16 -5.58 -11.32
CA TRP A 179 11.74 -6.24 -10.16
C TRP A 179 10.75 -6.30 -8.99
N GLN A 180 10.08 -5.20 -8.65
CA GLN A 180 9.11 -5.17 -7.55
C GLN A 180 7.96 -6.15 -7.79
N TYR A 181 7.36 -6.17 -8.99
CA TYR A 181 6.30 -7.14 -9.31
C TYR A 181 6.78 -8.58 -9.23
N HIS A 182 7.99 -8.88 -9.72
CA HIS A 182 8.55 -10.23 -9.64
C HIS A 182 8.80 -10.66 -8.19
N GLN A 183 9.32 -9.76 -7.37
CA GLN A 183 9.57 -10.02 -5.94
C GLN A 183 8.29 -10.17 -5.13
N GLY A 184 7.19 -9.52 -5.51
CA GLY A 184 5.89 -9.73 -4.86
C GLY A 184 5.31 -11.12 -5.13
N ALA A 185 5.68 -11.76 -6.24
CA ALA A 185 5.19 -13.07 -6.63
C ALA A 185 6.11 -14.24 -6.17
N SER A 186 7.29 -13.95 -5.65
CA SER A 186 8.33 -14.92 -5.26
C SER A 186 8.36 -15.11 -3.75
#